data_AF-A0A7W4VY48-F1
#
_entry.id   AF-A0A7W4VY48-F1
#
_cell.length_a   1.000
_cell.length_b   1.000
_cell.length_c   1.000
_cell.angle_alpha   90.00
_cell.angle_beta   90.00
_cell.angle_gamma   90.00
#
_symmetry.space_group_name_H-M   'P 1'
#
loop_
_entity.id
_entity.type
_entity.pdbx_description
1 polymer ?
#
loop_
_entity_poly.entity_id
_entity_poly.type
_entity_poly.pdbx_seq_one_letter_code
_entity_poly.pdbx_strand_id
1 'polypeptide(L)'
;MRSSWPALTPDQAKELARFINSLRRDWDVPGVFSQLGRARDRAPGPELAIAAIRAAMSAHNRTPAVIGMDGEHWRTPAGTSRPRAVDPAELCRVCGHPEPRCRELRERPSDGHRRELPGDGAPVDASTGELAAPVDHSAHRAQLRELMDAALAMPD
;
A
#
# COMPACT_ATOMS: atom_id res chain seq x y z
N MET A 1 26.78 2.57 -10.21
CA MET A 1 26.93 2.70 -8.75
C MET A 1 26.59 1.35 -8.12
N ARG A 2 27.54 0.67 -7.48
CA ARG A 2 27.21 -0.53 -6.69
C ARG A 2 26.62 -0.02 -5.38
N SER A 3 25.32 -0.21 -5.17
CA SER A 3 24.71 0.10 -3.88
C SER A 3 25.32 -0.83 -2.83
N SER A 4 25.95 -0.27 -1.80
CA SER A 4 26.57 -1.00 -0.69
C SER A 4 25.51 -1.45 0.30
N TRP A 5 24.52 -2.22 -0.15
CA TRP A 5 23.52 -2.77 0.75
C TRP A 5 24.18 -3.80 1.67
N PRO A 6 23.91 -3.78 2.97
CA PRO A 6 24.43 -4.79 3.90
C PRO A 6 23.77 -6.15 3.63
N ALA A 7 24.41 -7.21 4.13
CA ALA A 7 23.79 -8.54 4.21
C ALA A 7 22.59 -8.53 5.17
N LEU A 8 21.69 -9.50 5.02
CA LEU A 8 20.58 -9.67 5.97
C LEU A 8 21.10 -9.98 7.37
N THR A 9 20.57 -9.29 8.38
CA THR A 9 20.79 -9.67 9.77
C THR A 9 20.03 -10.97 10.10
N PRO A 10 20.39 -11.69 11.17
CA PRO A 10 19.67 -12.89 11.58
C PRO A 10 18.17 -12.65 11.82
N ASP A 11 17.78 -11.52 12.41
CA ASP A 11 16.36 -11.23 12.65
C ASP A 11 15.62 -10.87 11.37
N GLN A 12 16.26 -10.12 10.45
CA GLN A 12 15.70 -9.89 9.11
C GLN A 12 15.51 -11.21 8.34
N ALA A 13 16.48 -12.13 8.42
CA ALA A 13 16.36 -13.44 7.80
C ALA A 13 15.26 -14.30 8.42
N LYS A 14 15.01 -14.22 9.73
CA LYS A 14 13.88 -14.89 10.39
C LYS A 14 12.53 -14.36 9.90
N GLU A 15 12.36 -13.04 9.84
CA GLU A 15 11.10 -12.45 9.37
C GLU A 15 10.87 -12.75 7.89
N LEU A 16 11.92 -12.69 7.06
CA LEU A 16 11.85 -13.10 5.66
C LEU A 16 11.47 -14.58 5.53
N ALA A 17 12.03 -15.47 6.35
CA ALA A 17 11.69 -16.89 6.32
C ALA A 17 10.21 -17.14 6.66
N ARG A 18 9.64 -16.40 7.63
CA ARG A 18 8.20 -16.45 7.94
C ARG A 18 7.36 -15.94 6.77
N PHE A 19 7.77 -14.85 6.13
CA PHE A 19 7.10 -14.35 4.95
C PHE A 19 7.13 -15.36 3.80
N ILE A 20 8.26 -16.01 3.54
CA ILE A 20 8.36 -17.04 2.50
C ILE A 20 7.47 -18.25 2.82
N ASN A 21 7.41 -18.69 4.07
CA ASN A 21 6.50 -19.76 4.48
C ASN A 21 5.03 -19.38 4.27
N SER A 22 4.64 -18.11 4.43
CA SER A 22 3.26 -17.67 4.16
C SER A 22 2.92 -17.73 2.66
N LEU A 23 3.89 -17.48 1.78
CA LEU A 23 3.75 -17.67 0.33
C LEU A 23 3.72 -19.15 -0.04
N ARG A 24 4.46 -19.99 0.69
CA ARG A 24 4.73 -21.36 0.30
C ARG A 24 4.83 -22.28 1.52
N ARG A 25 3.65 -22.73 1.97
CA ARG A 25 3.44 -23.38 3.28
C ARG A 25 4.09 -24.75 3.43
N ASP A 26 4.42 -25.41 2.32
CA ASP A 26 5.18 -26.67 2.29
C ASP A 26 6.65 -26.49 2.67
N TRP A 27 7.18 -25.25 2.69
CA TRP A 27 8.52 -24.96 3.19
C TRP A 27 8.47 -24.50 4.63
N ASP A 28 9.18 -25.19 5.51
CA ASP A 28 9.26 -24.82 6.92
C ASP A 28 10.18 -23.60 7.15
N VAL A 29 9.83 -22.80 8.15
CA VAL A 29 10.58 -21.58 8.51
C VAL A 29 12.05 -21.87 8.85
N PRO A 30 12.39 -22.88 9.68
CA PRO A 30 13.79 -23.22 9.97
C PRO A 30 14.59 -23.59 8.72
N GLY A 31 14.01 -24.38 7.82
CA GLY A 31 14.60 -24.77 6.55
C GLY A 31 14.92 -23.56 5.68
N VAL A 32 13.97 -22.64 5.50
CA VAL A 32 14.19 -21.39 4.75
C VAL A 32 15.27 -20.53 5.41
N PHE A 33 15.20 -20.32 6.73
CA PHE A 33 16.18 -19.54 7.48
C PHE A 33 17.61 -20.09 7.32
N SER A 34 17.77 -21.42 7.41
CA SER A 34 19.06 -22.08 7.19
C SER A 34 19.62 -21.80 5.79
N GLN A 35 18.78 -21.85 4.75
CA GLN A 35 19.21 -21.63 3.37
C GLN A 35 19.51 -20.16 3.07
N LEU A 36 18.79 -19.22 3.68
CA LEU A 36 19.15 -17.80 3.66
C LEU A 36 20.54 -17.57 4.27
N GLY A 37 20.84 -18.23 5.39
CA GLY A 37 22.17 -18.17 6.01
C GLY A 37 23.28 -18.72 5.12
N ARG A 38 23.01 -19.82 4.40
CA ARG A 38 23.96 -20.40 3.43
C ARG A 38 24.19 -19.51 2.21
N ALA A 39 23.17 -18.78 1.78
CA ALA A 39 23.22 -17.89 0.63
C ALA A 39 23.65 -16.44 0.97
N ARG A 40 23.94 -16.14 2.25
CA ARG A 40 24.19 -14.79 2.75
C ARG A 40 25.31 -14.04 2.01
N ASP A 41 26.33 -14.77 1.57
CA ASP A 41 27.53 -14.20 0.94
C ASP A 41 27.43 -14.18 -0.60
N ARG A 42 26.31 -14.65 -1.17
CA ARG A 42 26.08 -14.67 -2.62
C ARG A 42 25.66 -13.31 -3.17
N ALA A 43 24.93 -12.52 -2.38
CA ALA A 43 24.39 -11.24 -2.80
C ALA A 43 24.09 -10.35 -1.58
N PRO A 44 23.96 -9.02 -1.78
CA PRO A 44 23.48 -8.14 -0.73
C PRO A 44 22.05 -8.49 -0.29
N GLY A 45 21.65 -8.01 0.88
CA GLY A 45 20.40 -8.43 1.52
C GLY A 45 19.14 -8.29 0.66
N PRO A 46 18.91 -7.15 -0.04
CA PRO A 46 17.76 -6.99 -0.92
C PRO A 46 17.72 -8.00 -2.07
N GLU A 47 18.85 -8.25 -2.72
CA GLU A 47 18.96 -9.18 -3.83
C GLU A 47 18.74 -10.62 -3.38
N LEU A 48 19.29 -11.01 -2.21
CA LEU A 48 19.01 -12.31 -1.59
C LEU A 48 17.52 -12.47 -1.27
N ALA A 49 16.87 -11.43 -0.74
CA ALA A 49 15.44 -11.46 -0.45
C ALA A 49 14.59 -11.67 -1.71
N ILE A 50 14.90 -10.91 -2.78
CA ILE A 50 14.23 -11.05 -4.08
C ILE A 50 14.45 -12.46 -4.65
N ALA A 51 15.67 -12.99 -4.61
CA ALA A 51 15.98 -14.32 -5.10
C ALA A 51 15.21 -15.40 -4.33
N ALA A 52 15.12 -15.29 -3.00
CA ALA A 52 14.38 -16.22 -2.17
C ALA A 52 12.87 -16.19 -2.45
N ILE A 53 12.29 -15.00 -2.68
CA ILE A 53 10.87 -14.85 -3.07
C ILE A 53 10.63 -15.50 -4.44
N ARG A 54 11.49 -15.22 -5.44
CA ARG A 54 11.39 -15.85 -6.77
C ARG A 54 11.48 -17.37 -6.69
N ALA A 55 12.39 -17.89 -5.85
CA ALA A 55 12.53 -19.32 -5.63
C ALA A 55 11.26 -19.94 -5.02
N ALA A 56 10.60 -19.23 -4.09
CA ALA A 56 9.36 -19.67 -3.47
C ALA A 56 8.17 -19.66 -4.44
N MET A 57 8.10 -18.67 -5.34
CA MET A 57 7.01 -18.53 -6.33
C MET A 57 7.03 -19.61 -7.42
N SER A 58 8.17 -20.25 -7.68
CA SER A 58 8.25 -21.32 -8.68
C SER A 58 7.71 -22.64 -8.13
N ALA A 59 6.65 -23.14 -8.77
CA ALA A 59 6.03 -24.43 -8.43
C ALA A 59 6.96 -25.64 -8.67
N HIS A 60 7.98 -25.50 -9.52
CA HIS A 60 8.95 -26.56 -9.80
C HIS A 60 9.96 -26.78 -8.67
N ASN A 61 10.20 -25.75 -7.87
CA ASN A 61 11.07 -25.86 -6.71
C ASN A 61 10.31 -26.59 -5.61
N ARG A 62 10.83 -27.70 -5.10
CA ARG A 62 10.15 -28.52 -4.07
C ARG A 62 10.66 -28.28 -2.66
N THR A 63 11.87 -27.73 -2.51
CA THR A 63 12.57 -27.64 -1.23
C THR A 63 13.28 -26.29 -1.11
N PRO A 64 13.36 -25.69 0.09
CA PRO A 64 14.04 -24.41 0.29
C PRO A 64 15.53 -24.46 -0.06
N ALA A 65 16.13 -25.66 -0.17
CA ALA A 65 17.51 -25.86 -0.60
C ALA A 65 17.85 -25.16 -1.92
N VAL A 66 16.88 -24.99 -2.82
CA VAL A 66 17.08 -24.30 -4.08
C VAL A 66 17.56 -22.85 -3.92
N ILE A 67 17.24 -22.19 -2.79
CA ILE A 67 17.70 -20.81 -2.52
C ILE A 67 19.22 -20.75 -2.51
N GLY A 68 19.89 -21.76 -1.94
CA GLY A 68 21.34 -21.84 -1.92
C GLY A 68 21.98 -22.31 -3.24
N MET A 69 21.17 -22.79 -4.18
CA MET A 69 21.63 -23.35 -5.45
C MET A 69 21.66 -22.28 -6.55
N ASP A 70 22.44 -22.51 -7.60
CA ASP A 70 22.36 -21.70 -8.81
C ASP A 70 21.02 -21.94 -9.52
N GLY A 71 20.46 -20.88 -10.09
CA GLY A 71 19.17 -20.98 -10.75
C GLY A 71 18.64 -19.66 -11.26
N GLU A 72 17.49 -19.73 -11.94
CA GLU A 72 16.85 -18.57 -12.55
C GLU A 72 16.37 -17.53 -11.53
N HIS A 73 16.08 -17.94 -10.30
CA HIS A 73 15.70 -17.04 -9.23
C HIS A 73 16.80 -16.04 -8.85
N TRP A 74 18.08 -16.36 -9.12
CA TRP A 74 19.22 -15.46 -8.98
C TRP A 74 19.43 -14.50 -10.16
N ARG A 75 18.80 -14.78 -11.30
CA ARG A 75 18.92 -13.92 -12.49
C ARG A 75 17.91 -12.79 -12.39
N THR A 76 18.34 -11.58 -12.75
CA THR A 76 17.39 -10.51 -13.06
C THR A 76 16.66 -10.89 -14.35
N PRO A 77 15.32 -11.00 -14.35
CA PRO A 77 14.58 -11.29 -15.57
C PRO A 77 14.93 -10.25 -16.62
N ALA A 78 15.40 -10.69 -17.79
CA ALA A 78 15.60 -9.81 -18.92
C ALA A 78 14.22 -9.25 -19.31
N GLY A 79 14.00 -7.96 -19.07
CA GLY A 79 12.76 -7.29 -19.42
C GLY A 79 11.73 -7.10 -18.31
N THR A 80 12.11 -7.09 -17.01
CA THR A 80 11.27 -6.39 -16.03
C THR A 80 11.17 -4.93 -16.44
N SER A 81 10.11 -4.59 -17.18
CA SER A 81 9.75 -3.20 -17.46
C SER A 81 9.59 -2.55 -16.10
N ARG A 82 10.40 -1.51 -15.85
CA ARG A 82 10.13 -0.62 -14.74
C ARG A 82 8.68 -0.17 -14.92
N PRO A 83 7.79 -0.32 -13.93
CA PRO A 83 6.43 0.19 -14.06
C PRO A 83 6.54 1.63 -14.57
N ARG A 84 5.89 1.94 -15.70
CA ARG A 84 5.83 3.31 -16.19
C ARG A 84 5.33 4.14 -15.03
N ALA A 85 6.07 5.18 -14.64
CA ALA A 85 5.55 6.15 -13.71
C ALA A 85 4.25 6.69 -14.32
N VAL A 86 3.13 6.37 -13.68
CA VAL A 86 1.82 6.88 -14.11
C VAL A 86 1.86 8.36 -13.80
N ASP A 87 1.63 9.19 -14.81
CA ASP A 87 1.55 10.64 -14.62
C ASP A 87 0.45 10.91 -13.58
N PRO A 88 0.67 11.77 -12.57
CA PRO A 88 -0.40 12.17 -11.64
C PRO A 88 -1.69 12.64 -12.34
N ALA A 89 -1.60 13.17 -13.56
CA ALA A 89 -2.75 13.50 -14.41
C ALA A 89 -3.55 12.26 -14.89
N GLU A 90 -2.91 11.09 -14.99
CA GLU A 90 -3.52 9.80 -15.33
C GLU A 90 -4.10 9.08 -14.08
N LEU A 91 -4.03 9.67 -12.89
CA LEU A 91 -4.60 9.14 -11.66
C LEU A 91 -6.00 9.72 -11.37
N CYS A 92 -6.89 8.89 -10.86
CA CYS A 92 -8.17 9.32 -10.32
C CYS A 92 -7.95 10.22 -9.10
N ARG A 93 -8.45 11.46 -9.15
CA ARG A 93 -8.32 12.42 -8.05
C ARG A 93 -9.05 12.04 -6.76
N VAL A 94 -9.94 11.03 -6.81
CA VAL A 94 -10.73 10.59 -5.66
C VAL A 94 -10.00 9.50 -4.87
N CYS A 95 -9.39 8.52 -5.54
CA CYS A 95 -8.76 7.36 -4.87
C CYS A 95 -7.28 7.12 -5.24
N GLY A 96 -6.71 7.91 -6.16
CA GLY A 96 -5.31 7.80 -6.56
C GLY A 96 -4.95 6.60 -7.44
N HIS A 97 -5.93 5.83 -7.93
CA HIS A 97 -5.70 4.73 -8.87
C HIS A 97 -5.67 5.21 -10.33
N PRO A 98 -4.98 4.52 -11.26
CA PRO A 98 -5.00 4.87 -12.68
C PRO A 98 -6.42 4.97 -13.24
N GLU A 99 -6.71 6.05 -13.97
CA GLU A 99 -8.03 6.40 -14.51
C GLU A 99 -8.75 5.24 -15.23
N PRO A 100 -8.09 4.39 -16.03
CA PRO A 100 -8.75 3.27 -16.72
C PRO A 100 -9.43 2.28 -15.75
N ARG A 101 -8.81 2.03 -14.58
CA ARG A 101 -9.33 1.12 -13.56
C ARG A 101 -10.53 1.74 -12.82
N CYS A 102 -10.57 3.06 -12.69
CA CYS A 102 -11.71 3.77 -12.12
C CYS A 102 -12.88 3.89 -13.09
N ARG A 103 -12.65 3.82 -14.41
CA ARG A 103 -13.73 3.85 -15.40
C ARG A 103 -14.62 2.61 -15.30
N GLU A 104 -14.01 1.43 -15.10
CA GLU A 104 -14.74 0.17 -14.88
C GLU A 104 -15.48 0.12 -13.52
N LEU A 105 -14.94 0.77 -12.48
CA LEU A 105 -15.54 0.77 -11.13
C LEU A 105 -16.67 1.81 -10.95
N ARG A 106 -16.80 2.79 -11.84
CA ARG A 106 -17.88 3.80 -11.80
C ARG A 106 -19.29 3.25 -12.02
N GLU A 107 -19.41 2.04 -12.55
CA GLU A 107 -20.70 1.38 -12.80
C GLU A 107 -21.28 0.75 -11.52
N ARG A 108 -20.54 0.71 -10.41
CA ARG A 108 -21.01 0.14 -9.13
C ARG A 108 -21.50 1.23 -8.17
N PRO A 109 -22.74 1.14 -7.65
CA PRO A 109 -23.36 2.22 -6.85
C PRO A 109 -22.70 2.54 -5.50
N SER A 110 -21.80 1.69 -4.99
CA SER A 110 -21.32 1.73 -3.59
C SER A 110 -19.94 2.36 -3.40
N ASP A 111 -19.26 2.76 -4.47
CA ASP A 111 -17.79 2.81 -4.42
C ASP A 111 -17.25 4.25 -4.23
N GLY A 112 -18.10 5.22 -3.88
CA GLY A 112 -17.71 6.62 -3.67
C GLY A 112 -17.26 7.36 -4.94
N HIS A 113 -17.45 6.74 -6.12
CA HIS A 113 -17.00 7.25 -7.41
C HIS A 113 -18.07 8.04 -8.20
N ARG A 114 -19.30 8.14 -7.68
CA ARG A 114 -20.32 9.02 -8.25
C ARG A 114 -19.84 10.46 -8.07
N ARG A 115 -19.48 11.12 -9.18
CA ARG A 115 -19.52 12.58 -9.24
C ARG A 115 -20.97 12.97 -9.00
N GLU A 116 -21.30 13.46 -7.83
CA GLU A 116 -22.42 14.38 -7.73
C GLU A 116 -22.09 15.54 -8.68
N LEU A 117 -22.82 15.62 -9.79
CA LEU A 117 -22.80 16.81 -10.62
C LEU A 117 -23.42 17.93 -9.77
N PRO A 118 -22.82 19.13 -9.70
CA PRO A 118 -23.44 20.22 -8.98
C PRO A 118 -24.74 20.60 -9.72
N GLY A 119 -25.87 20.16 -9.15
CA GLY A 119 -27.20 20.31 -9.75
C GLY A 119 -28.24 19.35 -9.18
N ASP A 120 -27.84 18.14 -8.79
CA ASP A 120 -28.79 17.11 -8.35
C ASP A 120 -28.54 16.71 -6.89
N GLY A 121 -29.24 17.38 -5.98
CA GLY A 121 -29.36 16.93 -4.59
C GLY A 121 -29.03 18.00 -3.57
N ALA A 122 -29.95 18.94 -3.36
CA ALA A 122 -30.06 19.52 -2.02
C ALA A 122 -30.40 18.38 -1.04
N PRO A 123 -29.80 18.34 0.17
CA PRO A 123 -30.16 17.33 1.14
C PRO A 123 -31.63 17.55 1.55
N VAL A 124 -32.48 16.58 1.19
CA VAL A 124 -33.88 16.55 1.61
C VAL A 124 -33.96 15.85 2.97
N ASP A 125 -34.76 16.41 3.89
CA ASP A 125 -35.12 15.72 5.12
C ASP A 125 -35.93 14.47 4.78
N ALA A 126 -35.39 13.29 5.10
CA ALA A 126 -35.99 11.99 4.80
C ALA A 126 -37.32 11.72 5.54
N SER A 127 -37.72 12.57 6.48
CA SER A 127 -38.93 12.42 7.29
C SER A 127 -40.13 13.20 6.74
N THR A 128 -39.89 14.29 6.01
CA THR A 128 -40.95 15.24 5.59
C THR A 128 -40.91 15.59 4.10
N GLY A 129 -39.79 15.36 3.41
CA GLY A 129 -39.66 15.61 1.98
C GLY A 129 -39.59 17.10 1.60
N GLU A 130 -39.52 18.01 2.56
CA GLU A 130 -39.24 19.43 2.29
C GLU A 130 -37.72 19.71 2.29
N LEU A 131 -37.33 20.77 1.56
CA LEU A 131 -35.96 21.26 1.54
C LEU A 131 -35.57 21.70 2.95
N ALA A 132 -34.60 21.01 3.56
CA ALA A 132 -34.10 21.40 4.86
C ALA A 132 -33.48 22.80 4.75
N ALA A 133 -33.99 23.77 5.51
CA ALA A 133 -33.40 25.09 5.55
C ALA A 133 -31.93 24.97 5.99
N PRO A 134 -30.99 25.73 5.37
CA PRO A 134 -29.59 25.67 5.76
C PRO A 134 -29.48 25.98 7.25
N VAL A 135 -28.78 25.11 7.98
CA VAL A 135 -28.59 25.27 9.43
C VAL A 135 -27.87 26.60 9.67
N ASP A 136 -28.54 27.51 10.37
CA ASP A 136 -27.96 28.81 10.67
C ASP A 136 -26.91 28.66 11.78
N HIS A 137 -25.64 28.73 11.38
CA HIS A 137 -24.49 28.68 12.28
C HIS A 137 -24.06 30.07 12.79
N SER A 138 -24.83 31.13 12.54
CA SER A 138 -24.51 32.51 12.95
C SER A 138 -24.33 32.62 14.47
N ALA A 139 -25.23 32.02 15.25
CA ALA A 139 -25.17 32.03 16.71
C ALA A 139 -23.92 31.31 17.25
N HIS A 140 -23.57 30.16 16.67
CA HIS A 140 -22.38 29.41 17.08
C HIS A 140 -21.08 30.15 16.76
N ARG A 141 -21.03 30.84 15.61
CA ARG A 141 -19.88 31.68 15.24
C ARG A 141 -19.74 32.91 16.13
N ALA A 142 -20.85 33.54 16.53
CA ALA A 142 -20.82 34.66 17.47
C ALA A 142 -20.27 34.24 18.84
N GLN A 143 -20.73 33.09 19.35
CA GLN A 143 -20.29 32.55 20.63
C GLN A 143 -18.81 32.14 20.64
N LEU A 144 -18.31 31.55 19.54
CA LEU A 144 -16.88 31.26 19.39
C LEU A 144 -16.03 32.53 19.38
N ARG A 145 -16.52 33.60 18.75
CA ARG A 145 -15.81 34.87 18.68
C ARG A 145 -15.70 35.53 20.06
N GLU A 146 -16.80 35.53 20.82
CA GLU A 146 -16.83 36.05 22.18
C GLU A 146 -15.90 35.27 23.13
N LEU A 147 -15.82 33.94 22.97
CA LEU A 147 -14.89 33.09 23.73
C LEU A 147 -13.42 33.35 23.35
N MET A 148 -13.12 33.60 22.07
CA MET A 148 -11.76 33.93 21.63
C MET A 148 -11.33 35.33 22.08
N ASP A 149 -12.23 36.30 22.04
CA ASP A 149 -11.96 37.66 22.51
C ASP A 149 -11.76 37.68 24.03
N ALA A 150 -12.54 36.91 24.80
CA ALA A 150 -12.35 36.73 26.23
C ALA A 150 -11.00 36.05 26.57
N ALA A 151 -10.56 35.08 25.78
CA ALA A 151 -9.27 34.41 25.95
C ALA A 151 -8.07 35.33 25.67
N LEU A 152 -8.25 36.33 24.81
CA LEU A 152 -7.21 37.31 24.47
C LEU A 152 -7.16 38.51 25.44
N ALA A 153 -8.22 38.72 26.24
CA ALA A 153 -8.33 39.84 27.17
C ALA A 153 -7.92 39.51 28.62
N MET A 154 -7.45 38.28 28.89
CA MET A 154 -6.88 37.89 30.18
C MET A 154 -5.44 38.40 30.29
N PRO A 155 -5.10 39.37 31.16
CA PRO A 155 -3.71 39.69 31.46
C PRO A 155 -3.10 38.57 32.33
N ASP A 156 -1.80 38.29 32.13
CA ASP A 156 -1.01 37.31 32.89
C ASP A 156 -1.07 37.52 34.42
#